data_AF-A0A553XBY6-F1
#
_entry.id   AF-A0A553XBY6-F1
#
_cell.length_a   1.000
_cell.length_b   1.000
_cell.length_c   1.000
_cell.angle_alpha   90.00
_cell.angle_beta   90.00
_cell.angle_gamma   90.00
#
_symmetry.space_group_name_H-M   'P 1'
#
loop_
_entity.id
_entity.type
_entity.pdbx_description
1 polymer ?
#
loop_
_entity_poly.entity_id
_entity_poly.type
_entity_poly.pdbx_seq_one_letter_code
_entity_poly.pdbx_strand_id
1 'polypeptide(L)'
;LLGRRARTLVHHTGPADDPARRLAEAVEGTDPAETLSLADALDTFLEGDGPDDGLPFSPEARVRFAYLATELRDLRRCVGDPLMDVLHRVLSTTGLDVELAASPHALAARRRETLTTFLDTAAGFAAKQGGAALDGDATLAAFLGFLRTAARHEKGLDSSLPGGDNTIKILTAHKSKGLEWDVVAVPGLVAKQFPSEQPRDSWTTRPKVLPHTLRGDAATLPDVGTFDARGLKAFKEAMKDHQSTEELRLGYVTFTRPRSLLLGSGHWWGPQ
;
A
#
# COMPACT_ATOMS: atom_id res chain seq x y z
N LEU A 1 -30.32 -1.84 -0.27
CA LEU A 1 -31.28 -2.18 0.82
C LEU A 1 -30.62 -2.09 2.18
N LEU A 2 -29.51 -2.79 2.44
CA LEU A 2 -28.78 -2.73 3.73
C LEU A 2 -28.39 -1.30 4.16
N GLY A 3 -27.90 -0.46 3.24
CA GLY A 3 -27.63 0.95 3.54
C GLY A 3 -28.86 1.81 3.82
N ARG A 4 -30.07 1.38 3.42
CA ARG A 4 -31.33 2.04 3.83
C ARG A 4 -31.70 1.63 5.26
N ARG A 5 -31.53 0.35 5.61
CA ARG A 5 -31.68 -0.17 6.98
C ARG A 5 -30.69 0.49 7.96
N ALA A 6 -29.43 0.70 7.54
CA ALA A 6 -28.46 1.44 8.35
C ALA A 6 -28.91 2.87 8.66
N ARG A 7 -29.59 3.54 7.72
CA ARG A 7 -30.15 4.89 7.94
C ARG A 7 -31.33 4.92 8.89
N THR A 8 -32.14 3.86 8.95
CA THR A 8 -33.28 3.79 9.89
C THR A 8 -32.82 3.51 11.32
N LEU A 9 -31.64 2.93 11.50
CA LEU A 9 -31.04 2.65 12.82
C LEU A 9 -30.40 3.89 13.45
N VAL A 10 -29.93 4.84 12.63
CA VAL A 10 -29.45 6.13 13.14
C VAL A 10 -30.65 7.03 13.44
N HIS A 11 -30.84 7.38 14.71
CA HIS A 11 -31.85 8.35 15.10
C HIS A 11 -31.48 9.74 14.56
N HIS A 12 -32.05 10.14 13.43
CA HIS A 12 -32.10 11.56 13.09
C HIS A 12 -33.19 12.23 13.93
N THR A 13 -32.81 12.90 15.00
CA THR A 13 -33.57 14.08 15.45
C THR A 13 -33.57 15.06 14.27
N GLY A 14 -34.76 15.36 13.73
CA GLY A 14 -34.91 16.28 12.61
C GLY A 14 -34.22 17.63 12.88
N PRO A 15 -33.87 18.40 11.84
CA PRO A 15 -33.09 19.62 12.00
C PRO A 15 -33.73 20.53 13.06
N ALA A 16 -32.95 20.94 14.05
CA ALA A 16 -33.41 21.91 15.02
C ALA A 16 -33.82 23.20 14.29
N ASP A 17 -35.06 23.68 14.51
CA ASP A 17 -35.54 24.95 13.97
C ASP A 17 -34.75 26.16 14.53
N ASP A 18 -33.98 25.96 15.59
CA ASP A 18 -33.16 27.00 16.23
C ASP A 18 -31.73 27.05 15.65
N PRO A 19 -31.31 28.19 15.04
CA PRO A 19 -29.96 28.36 14.50
C PRO A 19 -28.84 28.27 15.56
N ALA A 20 -29.10 28.60 16.83
CA ALA A 20 -28.11 28.44 17.90
C ALA A 20 -27.83 26.97 18.21
N ARG A 21 -28.88 26.14 18.17
CA ARG A 21 -28.80 24.69 18.38
C ARG A 21 -28.13 23.97 17.21
N ARG A 22 -28.42 24.38 15.97
CA ARG A 22 -27.72 23.88 14.78
C ARG A 22 -26.22 24.17 14.79
N LEU A 23 -25.81 25.33 15.30
CA LEU A 23 -24.40 25.69 15.42
C LEU A 23 -23.70 24.87 16.50
N ALA A 24 -24.39 24.60 17.62
CA ALA A 24 -23.88 23.71 18.67
C ALA A 24 -23.68 22.27 18.15
N GLU A 25 -24.69 21.70 17.48
CA GLU A 25 -24.64 20.36 16.87
C GLU A 25 -23.52 20.25 15.81
N ALA A 26 -23.26 21.31 15.05
CA ALA A 26 -22.19 21.31 14.05
C ALA A 26 -20.77 21.41 14.66
N VAL A 27 -20.64 21.94 15.88
CA VAL A 27 -19.36 22.14 16.58
C VAL A 27 -19.03 20.98 17.52
N GLU A 28 -20.03 20.22 17.98
CA GLU A 28 -19.87 19.09 18.91
C GLU A 28 -19.17 17.88 18.28
N GLY A 29 -19.06 17.84 16.95
CA GLY A 29 -18.59 16.66 16.21
C GLY A 29 -19.69 15.60 16.11
N THR A 30 -19.61 14.74 15.09
CA THR A 30 -20.60 13.66 14.94
C THR A 30 -20.36 12.60 16.02
N ASP A 31 -21.36 12.34 16.86
CA ASP A 31 -21.32 11.22 17.80
C ASP A 31 -21.07 9.92 17.01
N PRO A 32 -20.15 9.04 17.42
CA PRO A 32 -20.01 7.72 16.83
C PRO A 32 -21.34 6.96 16.69
N ALA A 33 -22.30 7.16 17.60
CA ALA A 33 -23.65 6.60 17.55
C ALA A 33 -24.54 7.19 16.43
N GLU A 34 -24.20 8.37 15.92
CA GLU A 34 -24.86 9.02 14.78
C GLU A 34 -24.21 8.65 13.44
N THR A 35 -23.16 7.84 13.46
CA THR A 35 -22.49 7.38 12.24
C THR A 35 -23.23 6.20 11.62
N LEU A 36 -23.53 6.32 10.32
CA LEU A 36 -24.15 5.25 9.55
C LEU A 36 -23.26 4.00 9.51
N SER A 37 -23.70 2.94 10.19
CA SER A 37 -23.01 1.67 10.29
C SER A 37 -23.74 0.56 9.54
N LEU A 38 -23.12 0.01 8.48
CA LEU A 38 -23.62 -1.19 7.81
C LEU A 38 -23.51 -2.44 8.70
N ALA A 39 -22.57 -2.43 9.65
CA ALA A 39 -22.39 -3.49 10.62
C ALA A 39 -23.59 -3.61 11.55
N ASP A 40 -24.10 -2.48 12.04
CA ASP A 40 -25.26 -2.47 12.95
C ASP A 40 -26.51 -2.93 12.21
N ALA A 41 -26.64 -2.53 10.94
CA ALA A 41 -27.70 -3.04 10.07
C ALA A 41 -27.62 -4.56 9.85
N LEU A 42 -26.43 -5.14 9.73
CA LEU A 42 -26.24 -6.58 9.62
C LEU A 42 -26.61 -7.31 10.92
N ASP A 43 -26.26 -6.75 12.08
CA ASP A 43 -26.53 -7.36 13.38
C ASP A 43 -28.04 -7.56 13.63
N THR A 44 -28.91 -6.75 13.03
CA THR A 44 -30.37 -6.93 13.11
C THR A 44 -30.90 -8.21 12.44
N PHE A 45 -30.09 -8.89 11.62
CA PHE A 45 -30.46 -10.18 11.03
C PHE A 45 -30.15 -11.38 11.94
N LEU A 46 -29.51 -11.15 13.09
CA LEU A 46 -29.20 -12.19 14.08
C LEU A 46 -30.35 -12.47 15.03
N GLU A 47 -31.20 -11.47 15.22
CA GLU A 47 -32.44 -11.59 15.98
C GLU A 47 -33.55 -11.93 14.98
N GLY A 48 -34.16 -13.12 15.11
CA GLY A 48 -35.16 -13.62 14.16
C GLY A 48 -36.42 -12.74 14.01
N ASP A 49 -36.61 -11.77 14.91
CA ASP A 49 -37.74 -10.85 15.01
C ASP A 49 -37.30 -9.37 15.01
N GLY A 50 -36.16 -9.05 14.40
CA GLY A 50 -35.76 -7.65 14.19
C GLY A 50 -36.88 -6.85 13.51
N PRO A 51 -37.07 -5.56 13.85
CA PRO A 51 -38.22 -4.77 13.40
C PRO A 51 -38.44 -4.90 11.89
N ASP A 52 -39.70 -5.15 11.50
CA ASP A 52 -40.10 -5.19 10.09
C ASP A 52 -40.00 -3.77 9.53
N ASP A 53 -38.85 -3.48 8.92
CA ASP A 53 -38.56 -2.23 8.25
C ASP A 53 -39.21 -2.14 6.86
N GLY A 54 -40.02 -3.15 6.48
CA GLY A 54 -40.70 -3.23 5.20
C GLY A 54 -39.74 -3.33 4.01
N LEU A 55 -38.44 -3.58 4.24
CA LEU A 55 -37.46 -3.64 3.16
C LEU A 55 -37.52 -5.01 2.45
N PRO A 56 -37.58 -5.04 1.11
CA PRO A 56 -37.78 -6.27 0.34
C PRO A 56 -36.49 -7.09 0.19
N PHE A 57 -35.94 -7.59 1.30
CA PHE A 57 -34.84 -8.55 1.28
C PHE A 57 -35.34 -9.93 0.88
N SER A 58 -34.68 -10.59 -0.08
CA SER A 58 -34.99 -11.97 -0.44
C SER A 58 -34.69 -12.92 0.73
N PRO A 59 -35.34 -14.11 0.78
CA PRO A 59 -35.06 -15.11 1.81
C PRO A 59 -33.57 -15.49 1.88
N GLU A 60 -32.90 -15.64 0.73
CA GLU A 60 -31.48 -15.99 0.66
C GLU A 60 -30.59 -14.87 1.19
N ALA A 61 -30.96 -13.60 0.95
CA ALA A 61 -30.23 -12.46 1.48
C ALA A 61 -30.28 -12.43 3.02
N ARG A 62 -31.45 -12.70 3.60
CA ARG A 62 -31.63 -12.76 5.07
C ARG A 62 -30.74 -13.83 5.69
N VAL A 63 -30.72 -15.03 5.09
CA VAL A 63 -29.86 -16.13 5.52
C VAL A 63 -28.38 -15.75 5.42
N ARG A 64 -27.94 -15.22 4.28
CA ARG A 64 -26.53 -14.84 4.08
C ARG A 64 -26.08 -13.70 5.00
N PHE A 65 -26.96 -12.72 5.26
CA PHE A 65 -26.66 -11.63 6.20
C PHE A 65 -26.58 -12.11 7.64
N ALA A 66 -27.44 -13.04 8.07
CA ALA A 66 -27.33 -13.65 9.39
C ALA A 66 -26.00 -14.42 9.56
N TYR A 67 -25.57 -15.18 8.55
CA TYR A 67 -24.26 -15.83 8.56
C TYR A 67 -23.12 -14.83 8.65
N LEU A 68 -23.09 -13.81 7.78
CA LEU A 68 -22.04 -12.79 7.79
C LEU A 68 -22.01 -11.99 9.11
N ALA A 69 -23.17 -11.64 9.65
CA ALA A 69 -23.26 -10.91 10.92
C ALA A 69 -22.72 -11.75 12.07
N THR A 70 -22.99 -13.07 12.09
CA THR A 70 -22.46 -14.00 13.09
C THR A 70 -20.93 -14.03 13.01
N GLU A 71 -20.41 -14.19 11.78
CA GLU A 71 -18.98 -14.24 11.50
C GLU A 71 -18.26 -12.96 11.98
N LEU A 72 -18.79 -11.79 11.62
CA LEU A 72 -18.23 -10.50 12.05
C LEU A 72 -18.30 -10.31 13.57
N ARG A 73 -19.38 -10.74 14.21
CA ARG A 73 -19.54 -10.64 15.67
C ARG A 73 -18.52 -11.51 16.39
N ASP A 74 -18.26 -12.71 15.90
CA ASP A 74 -17.25 -13.60 16.47
C ASP A 74 -15.83 -13.05 16.25
N LEU A 75 -15.51 -12.53 15.07
CA LEU A 75 -14.21 -11.90 14.81
C LEU A 75 -13.97 -10.65 15.67
N ARG A 76 -15.02 -9.86 15.94
CA ARG A 76 -14.91 -8.67 16.82
C ARG A 76 -14.52 -9.01 18.25
N ARG A 77 -14.96 -10.15 18.77
CA ARG A 77 -14.63 -10.60 20.15
C ARG A 77 -13.13 -10.83 20.31
N CYS A 78 -12.44 -11.21 19.24
CA CYS A 78 -11.01 -11.48 19.25
C CYS A 78 -10.13 -10.25 19.03
N VAL A 79 -10.68 -9.04 18.79
CA VAL A 79 -9.86 -7.86 18.44
C VAL A 79 -8.85 -7.47 19.53
N GLY A 80 -9.13 -7.81 20.78
CA GLY A 80 -8.22 -7.58 21.92
C GLY A 80 -7.14 -8.66 22.10
N ASP A 81 -7.20 -9.76 21.34
CA ASP A 81 -6.22 -10.83 21.40
C ASP A 81 -4.89 -10.38 20.74
N PRO A 82 -3.77 -11.08 20.99
CA PRO A 82 -2.51 -10.82 20.31
C PRO A 82 -2.67 -10.81 18.78
N LEU A 83 -1.99 -9.88 18.09
CA LEU A 83 -2.14 -9.68 16.64
C LEU A 83 -2.14 -10.98 15.82
N MET A 84 -1.21 -11.89 16.10
CA MET A 84 -1.10 -13.13 15.35
C MET A 84 -2.32 -14.03 15.55
N ASP A 85 -2.86 -14.08 16.77
CA ASP A 85 -4.07 -14.86 17.06
C ASP A 85 -5.27 -14.31 16.32
N VAL A 86 -5.41 -12.97 16.26
CA VAL A 86 -6.45 -12.30 15.47
C VAL A 86 -6.34 -12.64 13.99
N LEU A 87 -5.13 -12.56 13.42
CA LEU A 87 -4.90 -12.86 12.01
C LEU A 87 -5.21 -14.33 11.69
N HIS A 88 -4.74 -15.26 12.50
CA HIS A 88 -5.05 -16.69 12.34
C HIS A 88 -6.55 -16.95 12.47
N ARG A 89 -7.24 -16.29 13.40
CA ARG A 89 -8.70 -16.40 13.56
C ARG A 89 -9.45 -15.91 12.31
N VAL A 90 -9.02 -14.79 11.71
CA VAL A 90 -9.61 -14.28 10.47
C VAL A 90 -9.40 -15.29 9.33
N LEU A 91 -8.19 -15.84 9.18
CA LEU A 91 -7.90 -16.82 8.13
C LEU A 91 -8.76 -18.06 8.24
N SER A 92 -8.86 -18.65 9.42
CA SER A 92 -9.65 -19.86 9.64
C SER A 92 -11.16 -19.62 9.53
N THR A 93 -11.65 -18.47 10.04
CA THR A 93 -13.09 -18.14 9.98
C THR A 93 -13.55 -17.90 8.55
N THR A 94 -12.74 -17.20 7.74
CA THR A 94 -13.06 -16.92 6.33
C THR A 94 -12.83 -18.11 5.40
N GLY A 95 -12.10 -19.13 5.86
CA GLY A 95 -11.71 -20.30 5.06
C GLY A 95 -10.69 -19.97 3.95
N LEU A 96 -10.01 -18.83 4.03
CA LEU A 96 -9.06 -18.39 3.01
C LEU A 96 -7.89 -19.37 2.88
N ASP A 97 -7.40 -19.91 4.00
CA ASP A 97 -6.35 -20.92 4.01
C ASP A 97 -6.74 -22.20 3.24
N VAL A 98 -7.98 -22.66 3.40
CA VAL A 98 -8.56 -23.80 2.69
C VAL A 98 -8.72 -23.50 1.20
N GLU A 99 -9.25 -22.33 0.84
CA GLU A 99 -9.41 -21.90 -0.56
C GLU A 99 -8.04 -21.84 -1.27
N LEU A 100 -7.03 -21.32 -0.59
CA LEU A 100 -5.66 -21.27 -1.09
C LEU A 100 -5.05 -22.66 -1.27
N ALA A 101 -5.35 -23.60 -0.37
CA ALA A 101 -4.89 -24.98 -0.46
C ALA A 101 -5.58 -25.77 -1.58
N ALA A 102 -6.85 -25.47 -1.88
CA ALA A 102 -7.64 -26.14 -2.91
C ALA A 102 -7.40 -25.63 -4.35
N SER A 103 -6.67 -24.52 -4.50
CA SER A 103 -6.43 -23.89 -5.80
C SER A 103 -5.42 -24.70 -6.67
N PRO A 104 -5.46 -24.61 -8.02
CA PRO A 104 -4.49 -25.30 -8.88
C PRO A 104 -3.04 -24.98 -8.53
N HIS A 105 -2.18 -26.02 -8.54
CA HIS A 105 -0.89 -26.06 -7.83
C HIS A 105 0.03 -24.84 -8.01
N ALA A 106 0.18 -24.30 -9.22
CA ALA A 106 1.10 -23.17 -9.47
C ALA A 106 0.58 -21.83 -8.89
N LEU A 107 -0.73 -21.58 -8.99
CA LEU A 107 -1.34 -20.36 -8.47
C LEU A 107 -1.53 -20.44 -6.95
N ALA A 108 -1.85 -21.62 -6.43
CA ALA A 108 -1.94 -21.93 -5.01
C ALA A 108 -0.61 -21.69 -4.28
N ALA A 109 0.51 -22.18 -4.84
CA ALA A 109 1.83 -22.01 -4.23
C ALA A 109 2.20 -20.54 -4.07
N ARG A 110 2.01 -19.74 -5.13
CA ARG A 110 2.30 -18.29 -5.09
C ARG A 110 1.42 -17.54 -4.10
N ARG A 111 0.12 -17.83 -4.06
CA ARG A 111 -0.79 -17.15 -3.13
C ARG A 111 -0.49 -17.52 -1.67
N ARG A 112 -0.10 -18.77 -1.39
CA ARG A 112 0.37 -19.20 -0.07
C ARG A 112 1.67 -18.49 0.32
N GLU A 113 2.64 -18.40 -0.59
CA GLU A 113 3.88 -17.66 -0.35
C GLU A 113 3.59 -16.20 0.03
N THR A 114 2.72 -15.51 -0.71
CA THR A 114 2.31 -14.13 -0.37
C THR A 114 1.67 -14.04 1.01
N LEU A 115 0.78 -14.99 1.36
CA LEU A 115 0.16 -15.00 2.69
C LEU A 115 1.19 -15.24 3.79
N THR A 116 2.13 -16.17 3.58
CA THR A 116 3.25 -16.40 4.51
C THR A 116 4.09 -15.14 4.69
N THR A 117 4.49 -14.46 3.61
CA THR A 117 5.25 -13.20 3.69
C THR A 117 4.49 -12.11 4.45
N PHE A 118 3.16 -12.05 4.30
CA PHE A 118 2.33 -11.13 5.06
C PHE A 118 2.33 -11.47 6.56
N LEU A 119 2.18 -12.75 6.92
CA LEU A 119 2.23 -13.21 8.31
C LEU A 119 3.62 -12.99 8.93
N ASP A 120 4.71 -13.21 8.18
CA ASP A 120 6.07 -12.91 8.63
C ASP A 120 6.26 -11.42 8.89
N THR A 121 5.68 -10.56 8.04
CA THR A 121 5.69 -9.11 8.25
C THR A 121 4.94 -8.72 9.53
N ALA A 122 3.76 -9.33 9.77
CA ALA A 122 2.97 -9.10 10.98
C ALA A 122 3.71 -9.58 12.25
N ALA A 123 4.32 -10.77 12.19
CA ALA A 123 5.12 -11.31 13.29
C ALA A 123 6.35 -10.43 13.57
N GLY A 124 7.04 -9.96 12.53
CA GLY A 124 8.16 -9.03 12.65
C GLY A 124 7.75 -7.67 13.23
N PHE A 125 6.55 -7.17 12.89
CA PHE A 125 5.97 -5.98 13.51
C PHE A 125 5.69 -6.21 15.00
N ALA A 126 5.02 -7.33 15.34
CA ALA A 126 4.70 -7.69 16.71
C ALA A 126 5.95 -7.86 17.58
N ALA A 127 7.00 -8.51 17.05
CA ALA A 127 8.27 -8.68 17.76
C ALA A 127 8.99 -7.35 18.04
N LYS A 128 8.92 -6.39 17.11
CA LYS A 128 9.52 -5.05 17.28
C LYS A 128 8.79 -4.20 18.32
N GLN A 129 7.46 -4.35 18.44
CA GLN A 129 6.67 -3.62 19.42
C GLN A 129 6.65 -4.31 20.80
N GLY A 130 6.62 -5.64 20.85
CA GLY A 130 6.59 -6.42 22.09
C GLY A 130 7.96 -6.61 22.77
N GLY A 131 9.02 -5.99 22.26
CA GLY A 131 10.39 -6.08 22.78
C GLY A 131 10.91 -4.75 23.30
N ALA A 132 10.96 -4.60 24.63
CA ALA A 132 11.74 -3.59 25.37
C ALA A 132 11.57 -2.10 24.99
N ALA A 133 10.54 -1.73 24.22
CA ALA A 133 10.16 -0.35 23.98
C ALA A 133 8.82 -0.08 24.66
N LEU A 134 8.89 0.67 25.76
CA LEU A 134 7.83 1.29 26.54
C LEU A 134 6.46 1.38 25.82
N ASP A 135 5.47 0.69 26.39
CA ASP A 135 4.03 0.99 26.37
C ASP A 135 3.20 0.76 25.09
N GLY A 136 3.49 -0.28 24.29
CA GLY A 136 2.60 -0.64 23.18
C GLY A 136 2.45 -2.14 22.94
N ASP A 137 1.31 -2.71 23.33
CA ASP A 137 0.91 -4.03 22.83
C ASP A 137 0.80 -3.97 21.30
N ALA A 138 1.29 -5.01 20.62
CA ALA A 138 1.14 -5.18 19.18
C ALA A 138 -0.33 -5.44 18.82
N THR A 139 -1.14 -4.39 18.78
CA THR A 139 -2.58 -4.46 18.50
C THR A 139 -2.87 -4.47 17.00
N LEU A 140 -4.05 -4.99 16.63
CA LEU A 140 -4.57 -4.91 15.27
C LEU A 140 -4.63 -3.45 14.77
N ALA A 141 -5.03 -2.52 15.63
CA ALA A 141 -5.12 -1.10 15.28
C ALA A 141 -3.76 -0.50 14.94
N ALA A 142 -2.72 -0.79 15.74
CA ALA A 142 -1.36 -0.34 15.48
C ALA A 142 -0.82 -0.94 14.17
N PHE A 143 -1.07 -2.23 13.92
CA PHE A 143 -0.65 -2.88 12.69
C PHE A 143 -1.36 -2.31 11.45
N LEU A 144 -2.67 -2.06 11.51
CA LEU A 144 -3.40 -1.38 10.42
C LEU A 144 -2.89 0.04 10.18
N GLY A 145 -2.51 0.76 11.24
CA GLY A 145 -1.83 2.06 11.15
C GLY A 145 -0.51 1.96 10.41
N PHE A 146 0.33 1.00 10.78
CA PHE A 146 1.58 0.68 10.09
C PHE A 146 1.35 0.38 8.60
N LEU A 147 0.40 -0.49 8.24
CA LEU A 147 0.09 -0.81 6.84
C LEU A 147 -0.38 0.41 6.04
N ARG A 148 -1.19 1.29 6.64
CA ARG A 148 -1.63 2.55 5.99
C ARG A 148 -0.46 3.49 5.75
N THR A 149 0.45 3.62 6.71
CA THR A 149 1.67 4.43 6.56
C THR A 149 2.56 3.88 5.45
N ALA A 150 2.80 2.57 5.43
CA ALA A 150 3.58 1.92 4.39
C ALA A 150 2.96 2.13 2.99
N ALA A 151 1.64 1.98 2.87
CA ALA A 151 0.93 2.21 1.61
C ALA A 151 1.00 3.68 1.13
N ARG A 152 0.87 4.66 2.04
CA ARG A 152 0.87 6.08 1.68
C ARG A 152 2.27 6.65 1.42
N HIS A 153 3.27 6.21 2.18
CA HIS A 153 4.57 6.87 2.22
C HIS A 153 5.72 5.99 1.69
N GLU A 154 5.60 4.67 1.74
CA GLU A 154 6.70 3.73 1.45
C GLU A 154 6.48 2.91 0.15
N LYS A 155 5.42 3.23 -0.62
CA LYS A 155 5.00 2.48 -1.83
C LYS A 155 4.58 1.03 -1.54
N GLY A 156 4.12 0.76 -0.31
CA GLY A 156 3.68 -0.56 0.14
C GLY A 156 4.74 -1.28 0.97
N LEU A 157 4.45 -2.53 1.33
CA LEU A 157 5.40 -3.40 2.03
C LEU A 157 6.53 -3.83 1.08
N ASP A 158 7.73 -3.98 1.63
CA ASP A 158 8.84 -4.58 0.89
C ASP A 158 8.46 -6.00 0.49
N SER A 159 8.18 -6.18 -0.80
CA SER A 159 8.03 -7.50 -1.38
C SER A 159 9.41 -8.04 -1.72
N SER A 160 9.75 -9.19 -1.17
CA SER A 160 10.81 -10.02 -1.74
C SER A 160 10.45 -10.33 -3.20
N LEU A 161 11.46 -10.46 -4.05
CA LEU A 161 11.24 -11.08 -5.36
C LEU A 161 10.60 -12.45 -5.11
N PRO A 162 9.57 -12.86 -5.86
CA PRO A 162 8.95 -14.17 -5.68
C PRO A 162 10.04 -15.24 -5.62
N GLY A 163 10.01 -16.17 -4.68
CA GLY A 163 11.05 -17.20 -4.54
C GLY A 163 10.96 -18.26 -5.63
N GLY A 164 9.75 -18.51 -6.17
CA GLY A 164 9.51 -19.62 -7.09
C GLY A 164 10.36 -19.61 -8.36
N ASP A 165 10.99 -20.75 -8.65
CA ASP A 165 11.85 -21.00 -9.83
C ASP A 165 11.12 -20.82 -11.16
N ASN A 166 9.78 -20.98 -11.19
CA ASN A 166 8.98 -20.87 -12.41
C ASN A 166 8.17 -19.56 -12.49
N THR A 167 8.84 -18.42 -12.33
CA THR A 167 8.19 -17.10 -12.42
C THR A 167 9.03 -16.07 -13.16
N ILE A 168 8.36 -15.19 -13.91
CA ILE A 168 8.99 -14.00 -14.51
C ILE A 168 9.15 -12.94 -13.42
N LYS A 169 10.39 -12.48 -13.21
CA LYS A 169 10.70 -11.42 -12.26
C LYS A 169 10.58 -10.07 -12.95
N ILE A 170 9.66 -9.23 -12.49
CA ILE A 170 9.53 -7.84 -12.95
C ILE A 170 10.16 -6.95 -11.89
N LEU A 171 11.22 -6.24 -12.26
CA LEU A 171 11.99 -5.39 -11.37
C LEU A 171 12.53 -4.17 -12.10
N THR A 172 12.88 -3.14 -11.35
CA THR A 172 13.52 -1.94 -11.92
C THR A 172 14.99 -2.23 -12.24
N ALA A 173 15.55 -1.50 -13.21
CA ALA A 173 16.98 -1.57 -13.55
C ALA A 173 17.90 -1.50 -12.30
N HIS A 174 17.58 -0.63 -11.35
CA HIS A 174 18.32 -0.51 -10.08
C HIS A 174 18.25 -1.78 -9.24
N LYS A 175 17.07 -2.39 -9.08
CA LYS A 175 16.89 -3.64 -8.32
C LYS A 175 17.52 -4.85 -9.01
N SER A 176 17.97 -4.74 -10.26
CA SER A 176 18.64 -5.81 -10.99
C SER A 176 20.13 -5.94 -10.67
N LYS A 177 20.73 -4.93 -10.04
CA LYS A 177 22.17 -4.88 -9.78
C LYS A 177 22.63 -6.09 -8.97
N GLY A 178 23.63 -6.81 -9.48
CA GLY A 178 24.19 -8.00 -8.82
C GLY A 178 23.39 -9.28 -9.04
N LEU A 179 22.26 -9.22 -9.74
CA LEU A 179 21.48 -10.38 -10.15
C LEU A 179 21.73 -10.71 -11.62
N GLU A 180 21.44 -11.94 -12.02
CA GLU A 180 21.60 -12.41 -13.40
C GLU A 180 20.48 -13.37 -13.78
N TRP A 181 20.11 -13.36 -15.05
CA TRP A 181 19.09 -14.25 -15.63
C TRP A 181 19.55 -14.72 -17.01
N ASP A 182 19.03 -15.85 -17.48
CA ASP A 182 19.35 -16.32 -18.83
C ASP A 182 18.85 -15.33 -19.90
N VAL A 183 17.60 -14.87 -19.74
CA VAL A 183 16.95 -13.93 -20.65
C VAL A 183 16.51 -12.68 -19.88
N VAL A 184 16.84 -11.50 -20.39
CA VAL A 184 16.40 -10.20 -19.84
C VAL A 184 15.70 -9.41 -20.93
N ALA A 185 14.47 -8.96 -20.64
CA ALA A 185 13.72 -8.05 -21.49
C ALA A 185 13.73 -6.63 -20.88
N VAL A 186 14.15 -5.65 -21.67
CA VAL A 186 14.22 -4.23 -21.31
C VAL A 186 13.26 -3.45 -22.20
N PRO A 187 11.99 -3.28 -21.80
CA PRO A 187 11.04 -2.47 -22.52
C PRO A 187 11.25 -0.97 -22.22
N GLY A 188 10.72 -0.11 -23.08
CA GLY A 188 10.70 1.34 -22.85
C GLY A 188 12.03 2.04 -23.14
N LEU A 189 12.83 1.49 -24.06
CA LEU A 189 14.03 2.14 -24.62
C LEU A 189 13.61 3.29 -25.56
N VAL A 190 13.04 4.34 -24.96
CA VAL A 190 12.48 5.50 -25.64
C VAL A 190 13.11 6.76 -25.07
N ALA A 191 13.36 7.74 -25.95
CA ALA A 191 13.88 9.04 -25.56
C ALA A 191 13.08 9.63 -24.39
N LYS A 192 13.79 10.23 -23.42
CA LYS A 192 13.25 10.80 -22.16
C LYS A 192 12.72 9.78 -21.13
N GLN A 193 12.50 8.52 -21.51
CA GLN A 193 12.10 7.45 -20.58
C GLN A 193 13.31 6.65 -20.12
N PHE A 194 14.09 6.10 -21.05
CA PHE A 194 15.36 5.44 -20.77
C PHE A 194 16.33 5.64 -21.94
N PRO A 195 17.39 6.47 -21.77
CA PRO A 195 17.78 7.16 -20.54
C PRO A 195 16.76 8.25 -20.12
N SER A 196 16.58 8.41 -18.81
CA SER A 196 15.72 9.44 -18.25
C SER A 196 16.37 10.83 -18.34
N GLU A 197 15.61 11.82 -18.83
CA GLU A 197 16.03 13.23 -18.81
C GLU A 197 15.43 14.01 -17.64
N GLN A 198 14.67 13.33 -16.75
CA GLN A 198 14.08 14.00 -15.60
C GLN A 198 15.19 14.46 -14.65
N PRO A 199 15.27 15.77 -14.33
CA PRO A 199 16.30 16.28 -13.44
C PRO A 199 16.10 15.72 -12.03
N ARG A 200 17.18 15.23 -11.41
CA ARG A 200 17.19 14.90 -9.99
C ARG A 200 16.97 16.15 -9.13
N ASP A 201 16.51 15.91 -7.90
CA ASP A 201 16.33 16.95 -6.90
C ASP A 201 17.67 17.66 -6.65
N SER A 202 17.67 19.00 -6.77
CA SER A 202 18.84 19.84 -6.51
C SER A 202 18.77 20.42 -5.11
N TRP A 203 19.90 20.45 -4.39
CA TRP A 203 20.02 21.09 -3.08
C TRP A 203 19.80 22.61 -3.13
N THR A 204 20.02 23.23 -4.29
CA THR A 204 19.76 24.66 -4.50
C THR A 204 18.27 25.00 -4.63
N THR A 205 17.40 24.00 -4.83
CA THR A 205 15.94 24.21 -5.01
C THR A 205 15.09 23.42 -4.02
N ARG A 206 15.60 22.33 -3.43
CA ARG A 206 14.87 21.49 -2.49
C ARG A 206 15.60 21.40 -1.15
N PRO A 207 14.98 21.86 -0.04
CA PRO A 207 15.64 21.91 1.27
C PRO A 207 15.93 20.53 1.86
N LYS A 208 15.25 19.47 1.37
CA LYS A 208 15.50 18.08 1.79
C LYS A 208 16.78 17.47 1.22
N VAL A 209 17.45 18.13 0.27
CA VAL A 209 18.67 17.61 -0.36
C VAL A 209 19.86 18.32 0.26
N LEU A 210 20.80 17.53 0.79
CA LEU A 210 22.00 18.06 1.43
C LEU A 210 22.89 18.77 0.40
N PRO A 211 23.43 19.97 0.71
CA PRO A 211 24.45 20.62 -0.11
C PRO A 211 25.62 19.68 -0.42
N HIS A 212 26.09 19.70 -1.67
CA HIS A 212 27.11 18.74 -2.12
C HIS A 212 28.40 18.80 -1.32
N THR A 213 28.80 19.99 -0.87
CA THR A 213 29.99 20.21 -0.04
C THR A 213 29.95 19.52 1.32
N LEU A 214 28.75 19.18 1.82
CA LEU A 214 28.56 18.46 3.09
C LEU A 214 28.45 16.94 2.90
N ARG A 215 28.44 16.45 1.64
CA ARG A 215 28.38 15.02 1.35
C ARG A 215 29.77 14.41 1.33
N GLY A 216 29.89 13.16 1.75
CA GLY A 216 31.17 12.42 1.69
C GLY A 216 31.69 12.14 0.27
N ASP A 217 30.81 12.20 -0.74
CA ASP A 217 31.13 11.99 -2.15
C ASP A 217 31.27 13.30 -2.96
N ALA A 218 31.42 14.46 -2.27
CA ALA A 218 31.48 15.79 -2.87
C ALA A 218 32.41 15.89 -4.10
N ALA A 219 33.57 15.23 -4.06
CA ALA A 219 34.56 15.26 -5.14
C ALA A 219 34.06 14.68 -6.48
N THR A 220 32.97 13.90 -6.48
CA THR A 220 32.38 13.29 -7.68
C THR A 220 31.16 14.05 -8.19
N LEU A 221 30.71 15.07 -7.45
CA LEU A 221 29.49 15.82 -7.72
C LEU A 221 29.82 17.19 -8.33
N PRO A 222 28.97 17.73 -9.21
CA PRO A 222 29.09 19.11 -9.65
C PRO A 222 29.04 20.08 -8.47
N ASP A 223 29.77 21.18 -8.54
CA ASP A 223 29.74 22.25 -7.53
C ASP A 223 29.24 23.57 -8.11
N VAL A 224 28.74 24.44 -7.25
CA VAL A 224 28.30 25.79 -7.61
C VAL A 224 29.51 26.72 -7.54
N GLY A 225 30.08 27.06 -8.70
CA GLY A 225 31.25 27.96 -8.74
C GLY A 225 30.97 29.36 -8.20
N THR A 226 29.84 29.97 -8.60
CA THR A 226 29.40 31.29 -8.12
C THR A 226 27.91 31.28 -7.80
N PHE A 227 27.50 31.98 -6.75
CA PHE A 227 26.10 32.10 -6.33
C PHE A 227 25.35 33.24 -7.03
N ASP A 228 25.63 33.45 -8.30
CA ASP A 228 24.91 34.37 -9.18
C ASP A 228 24.06 33.58 -10.21
N ALA A 229 23.24 34.29 -10.98
CA ALA A 229 22.37 33.65 -11.97
C ALA A 229 23.16 32.81 -13.01
N ARG A 230 24.38 33.25 -13.34
CA ARG A 230 25.25 32.54 -14.29
C ARG A 230 25.80 31.25 -13.69
N GLY A 231 26.34 31.30 -12.47
CA GLY A 231 26.88 30.13 -11.80
C GLY A 231 25.82 29.09 -11.48
N LEU A 232 24.61 29.51 -11.10
CA LEU A 232 23.50 28.58 -10.86
C LEU A 232 23.01 27.91 -12.15
N LYS A 233 23.04 28.63 -13.29
CA LYS A 233 22.75 28.05 -14.61
C LYS A 233 23.81 27.02 -15.01
N ALA A 234 25.09 27.36 -14.86
CA ALA A 234 26.20 26.44 -15.14
C ALA A 234 26.14 25.17 -14.28
N PHE A 235 25.81 25.32 -12.98
CA PHE A 235 25.59 24.18 -12.08
C PHE A 235 24.44 23.28 -12.55
N LYS A 236 23.32 23.87 -13.01
CA LYS A 236 22.19 23.10 -13.55
C LYS A 236 22.56 22.32 -14.82
N GLU A 237 23.38 22.90 -15.69
CA GLU A 237 23.91 22.23 -16.89
C GLU A 237 24.84 21.08 -16.49
N ALA A 238 25.80 21.31 -15.59
CA ALA A 238 26.69 20.27 -15.07
C ALA A 238 25.93 19.12 -14.37
N MET A 239 24.84 19.42 -13.66
CA MET A 239 23.94 18.41 -13.08
C MET A 239 23.23 17.57 -14.13
N LYS A 240 22.87 18.14 -15.29
CA LYS A 240 22.29 17.40 -16.40
C LYS A 240 23.30 16.43 -17.01
N ASP A 241 24.54 16.87 -17.19
CA ASP A 241 25.63 16.01 -17.71
C ASP A 241 26.03 14.92 -16.71
N HIS A 242 26.01 15.24 -15.42
CA HIS A 242 26.20 14.23 -14.38
C HIS A 242 25.06 13.19 -14.40
N GLN A 243 23.80 13.63 -14.54
CA GLN A 243 22.65 12.71 -14.65
C GLN A 243 22.75 11.83 -15.89
N SER A 244 23.16 12.35 -17.04
CA SER A 244 23.31 11.54 -18.27
C SER A 244 24.37 10.45 -18.09
N THR A 245 25.46 10.75 -17.39
CA THR A 245 26.49 9.77 -17.03
C THR A 245 25.95 8.69 -16.09
N GLU A 246 25.13 9.08 -15.11
CA GLU A 246 24.45 8.14 -14.19
C GLU A 246 23.48 7.21 -14.93
N GLU A 247 22.69 7.74 -15.87
CA GLU A 247 21.80 6.93 -16.71
C GLU A 247 22.58 5.96 -17.62
N LEU A 248 23.74 6.37 -18.14
CA LEU A 248 24.63 5.47 -18.89
C LEU A 248 25.14 4.33 -18.02
N ARG A 249 25.52 4.60 -16.76
CA ARG A 249 25.91 3.56 -15.79
C ARG A 249 24.76 2.61 -15.48
N LEU A 250 23.55 3.14 -15.34
CA LEU A 250 22.35 2.32 -15.14
C LEU A 250 22.05 1.45 -16.37
N GLY A 251 22.25 1.98 -17.58
CA GLY A 251 22.22 1.25 -18.84
C GLY A 251 23.22 0.10 -18.84
N TYR A 252 24.48 0.36 -18.49
CA TYR A 252 25.51 -0.67 -18.38
C TYR A 252 25.11 -1.79 -17.40
N VAL A 253 24.61 -1.45 -16.19
CA VAL A 253 24.12 -2.45 -15.25
C VAL A 253 23.01 -3.28 -15.88
N THR A 254 22.00 -2.63 -16.47
CA THR A 254 20.83 -3.30 -17.06
C THR A 254 21.22 -4.26 -18.19
N PHE A 255 22.07 -3.81 -19.11
CA PHE A 255 22.44 -4.59 -20.31
C PHE A 255 23.50 -5.67 -20.04
N THR A 256 24.06 -5.71 -18.83
CA THR A 256 24.99 -6.77 -18.38
C THR A 256 24.34 -7.80 -17.45
N ARG A 257 23.01 -7.72 -17.24
CA ARG A 257 22.27 -8.74 -16.47
C ARG A 257 22.00 -10.07 -17.21
N PRO A 258 21.78 -10.11 -18.55
CA PRO A 258 21.47 -11.37 -19.23
C PRO A 258 22.72 -12.23 -19.44
N ARG A 259 22.57 -13.55 -19.28
CA ARG A 259 23.63 -14.53 -19.58
C ARG A 259 23.64 -14.98 -21.04
N SER A 260 22.47 -15.08 -21.67
CA SER A 260 22.35 -15.60 -23.04
C SER A 260 21.59 -14.69 -23.99
N LEU A 261 20.56 -13.97 -23.54
CA LEU A 261 19.73 -13.14 -24.43
C LEU A 261 19.26 -11.84 -23.79
N LEU A 262 19.50 -10.72 -24.48
CA LEU A 262 18.92 -9.42 -24.20
C LEU A 262 17.84 -9.08 -25.24
N LEU A 263 16.64 -8.75 -24.79
CA LEU A 263 15.56 -8.23 -25.64
C LEU A 263 15.30 -6.77 -25.31
N GLY A 264 15.60 -5.85 -26.23
CA GLY A 264 15.28 -4.43 -26.08
C GLY A 264 14.07 -4.03 -26.91
N SER A 265 13.17 -3.21 -26.36
CA SER A 265 12.07 -2.65 -27.14
C SER A 265 11.79 -1.19 -26.80
N GLY A 266 11.38 -0.43 -27.80
CA GLY A 266 10.95 0.96 -27.70
C GLY A 266 9.65 1.16 -28.47
N HIS A 267 8.99 2.30 -28.24
CA HIS A 267 7.78 2.69 -28.96
C HIS A 267 7.89 4.14 -29.42
N TRP A 268 7.18 4.48 -30.50
CA TRP A 268 7.06 5.85 -30.99
C TRP A 268 5.60 6.11 -31.35
N TRP A 269 5.05 7.21 -30.83
CA TRP A 269 3.71 7.68 -31.14
C TRP A 269 3.84 9.10 -31.68
N GLY A 270 3.74 9.26 -33.00
CA GLY A 270 3.70 10.56 -33.66
C GLY A 270 2.51 10.67 -34.63
N PRO A 271 2.21 11.88 -35.13
CA PRO A 271 1.19 12.04 -36.16
C PRO A 271 1.56 11.18 -37.38
N GLN A 272 0.54 10.63 -38.04
CA GLN A 272 0.70 9.91 -39.32
C GLN A 272 1.36 10.80 -40.37
#